data_AF-A0A847PJV4-F1
#
_entry.id   AF-A0A847PJV4-F1
#
_cell.length_a   1.000
_cell.length_b   1.000
_cell.length_c   1.000
_cell.angle_alpha   90.00
_cell.angle_beta   90.00
_cell.angle_gamma   90.00
#
_symmetry.space_group_name_H-M   'P 1'
#
loop_
_entity.id
_entity.type
_entity.pdbx_description
1 polymer ?
#
loop_
_entity_poly.entity_id
_entity_poly.type
_entity_poly.pdbx_seq_one_letter_code
_entity_poly.pdbx_strand_id
1 'polypeptide(L)'
;MKIKKMTLAIIIIILLIGGIFSAQLAGLWHTKGQPGGPGPGKGINSQQVTGREKESRNIDGHTTFKDLLDMGLTEKEIADVLGDGVFEPLLTVKSYCEDKGLAFGQVRINLDALIATD
;
A
#
# COMPACT_ATOMS: atom_id res chain seq x y z
N MET A 1 31.97 44.53 -8.01
CA MET A 1 31.93 44.33 -6.53
C MET A 1 32.45 42.94 -6.21
N LYS A 2 33.43 42.83 -5.30
CA LYS A 2 34.00 41.53 -4.88
C LYS A 2 33.06 40.88 -3.85
N ILE A 3 32.23 39.94 -4.28
CA ILE A 3 31.41 39.15 -3.35
C ILE A 3 32.36 38.23 -2.57
N LYS A 4 32.36 38.33 -1.24
CA LYS A 4 33.19 37.46 -0.39
C LYS A 4 32.64 36.03 -0.52
N LYS A 5 33.53 35.03 -0.61
CA LYS A 5 33.16 33.61 -0.75
C LYS A 5 32.15 33.16 0.33
N MET A 6 32.21 33.78 1.51
CA MET A 6 31.29 33.57 2.63
C MET A 6 29.86 34.08 2.35
N THR A 7 29.72 35.22 1.65
CA THR A 7 28.43 35.76 1.23
C THR A 7 27.80 34.93 0.11
N LEU A 8 28.61 34.40 -0.82
CA LEU A 8 28.13 33.49 -1.86
C LEU A 8 27.53 32.21 -1.26
N ALA A 9 28.21 31.61 -0.28
CA ALA A 9 27.73 30.40 0.39
C ALA A 9 26.40 30.62 1.12
N ILE A 10 26.26 31.76 1.81
CA ILE A 10 25.02 32.11 2.51
C ILE A 10 23.86 32.32 1.52
N ILE A 11 24.11 32.97 0.38
CA ILE A 11 23.07 33.18 -0.66
C ILE A 11 22.61 31.84 -1.24
N ILE A 12 23.52 30.90 -1.50
CA ILE A 12 23.16 29.57 -2.01
C ILE A 12 22.31 28.81 -1.00
N ILE A 13 22.65 28.86 0.29
CA ILE A 13 21.87 28.21 1.35
C ILE A 13 20.46 28.82 1.46
N ILE A 14 20.33 30.15 1.36
CA ILE A 14 19.04 30.83 1.38
C ILE A 14 18.21 30.49 0.13
N LEU A 15 18.84 30.36 -1.04
CA LEU A 15 18.15 29.95 -2.27
C LEU A 15 17.70 28.48 -2.21
N LEU A 16 18.49 27.60 -1.61
CA LEU A 16 18.12 26.20 -1.43
C LEU A 16 16.97 26.05 -0.42
N ILE A 17 17.10 26.65 0.76
CA ILE A 17 16.07 26.56 1.81
C ILE A 17 14.81 27.32 1.43
N GLY A 18 14.94 28.53 0.87
CA GLY A 18 13.83 29.36 0.42
C GLY A 18 13.10 28.80 -0.80
N GLY A 19 13.83 28.18 -1.74
CA GLY A 19 13.24 27.49 -2.90
C GLY A 19 12.41 26.28 -2.50
N ILE A 20 12.90 25.48 -1.54
CA ILE A 20 12.18 24.32 -1.01
C ILE A 20 10.93 24.76 -0.22
N PHE A 21 11.02 25.81 0.58
CA PHE A 21 9.87 26.33 1.35
C PHE A 21 8.75 26.87 0.44
N SER A 22 9.12 27.47 -0.70
CA SER A 22 8.16 27.94 -1.70
C SER A 22 7.45 26.79 -2.43
N ALA A 23 8.11 25.65 -2.60
CA ALA A 23 7.52 24.45 -3.20
C ALA A 23 6.47 23.77 -2.31
N GLN A 24 6.58 23.90 -0.97
CA GLN A 24 5.59 23.39 -0.02
C GLN A 24 4.27 24.17 -0.08
N LEU A 25 4.33 25.51 -0.18
CA LEU A 25 3.14 26.38 -0.23
C LEU A 25 2.36 26.25 -1.54
N ALA A 26 3.03 25.94 -2.65
CA ALA A 26 2.39 25.73 -3.94
C ALA A 26 1.70 24.35 -4.05
N GLY A 27 1.87 23.46 -3.06
CA GLY A 27 1.20 22.15 -3.02
C GLY A 27 1.60 21.18 -4.14
N LEU A 28 2.56 21.56 -4.99
CA LEU A 28 3.06 20.74 -6.10
C LEU A 28 3.99 19.61 -5.65
N TRP A 29 4.44 19.61 -4.39
CA TRP A 29 5.18 18.51 -3.78
C TRP A 29 4.65 18.27 -2.37
N HIS A 30 3.68 17.37 -2.24
CA HIS A 30 3.25 16.80 -0.97
C HIS A 30 3.16 15.27 -1.11
N THR A 31 3.95 14.55 -0.34
CA THR A 31 3.95 13.08 -0.36
C THR A 31 2.98 12.55 0.69
N LYS A 32 2.13 11.62 0.24
CA LYS A 32 1.13 10.84 0.99
C LYS A 32 -0.17 11.58 1.39
N GLY A 33 -1.08 11.62 0.40
CA GLY A 33 -2.49 11.31 0.59
C GLY A 33 -3.30 12.25 1.47
N GLN A 34 -3.79 13.36 0.91
CA GLN A 34 -5.02 13.94 1.41
C GLN A 34 -5.86 14.52 0.25
N PRO A 35 -7.10 14.05 0.05
CA PRO A 35 -7.98 14.54 -0.99
C PRO A 35 -8.63 15.85 -0.53
N GLY A 36 -8.67 16.85 -1.42
CA GLY A 36 -9.59 17.98 -1.29
C GLY A 36 -8.94 19.33 -1.02
N GLY A 37 -8.43 19.96 -2.10
CA GLY A 37 -8.28 21.41 -2.19
C GLY A 37 -9.00 21.89 -3.46
N PRO A 38 -9.77 22.99 -3.43
CA PRO A 38 -10.53 23.45 -4.59
C PRO A 38 -9.61 24.21 -5.57
N GLY A 39 -8.95 23.46 -6.45
CA GLY A 39 -8.34 23.99 -7.68
C GLY A 39 -9.23 23.70 -8.88
N PRO A 40 -9.18 24.51 -9.96
CA PRO A 40 -9.97 24.29 -11.18
C PRO A 40 -9.28 23.20 -12.02
N GLY A 41 -9.28 21.99 -11.49
CA GLY A 41 -8.68 20.82 -12.10
C GLY A 41 -9.64 19.67 -11.93
N LYS A 42 -10.63 19.61 -12.83
CA LYS A 42 -11.31 18.39 -13.31
C LYS A 42 -11.15 17.17 -12.39
N GLY A 43 -11.81 17.20 -11.25
CA GLY A 43 -12.06 16.03 -10.43
C GLY A 43 -13.10 15.18 -11.13
N ILE A 44 -12.69 14.40 -12.14
CA ILE A 44 -13.48 13.25 -12.53
C ILE A 44 -13.41 12.33 -11.33
N ASN A 45 -14.54 12.30 -10.65
CA ASN A 45 -14.93 11.33 -9.67
C ASN A 45 -14.71 9.93 -10.28
N SER A 46 -13.55 9.33 -10.03
CA SER A 46 -13.37 7.88 -10.17
C SER A 46 -13.94 7.21 -8.94
N GLN A 47 -15.24 7.44 -8.69
CA GLN A 47 -16.13 6.36 -8.30
C GLN A 47 -16.12 5.35 -9.44
N GLN A 48 -15.09 4.50 -9.40
CA GLN A 48 -15.21 3.05 -9.37
C GLN A 48 -16.64 2.51 -9.57
N VAL A 49 -17.21 2.71 -10.75
CA VAL A 49 -18.38 1.97 -11.25
C VAL A 49 -18.20 1.76 -12.76
N THR A 50 -17.26 0.88 -13.08
CA THR A 50 -17.06 0.30 -14.41
C THR A 50 -16.14 -0.88 -14.13
N GLY A 51 -16.67 -2.08 -13.91
CA GLY A 51 -17.30 -2.87 -14.96
C GLY A 51 -16.31 -3.99 -15.28
N ARG A 52 -16.50 -5.14 -14.63
CA ARG A 52 -15.80 -6.44 -14.83
C ARG A 52 -14.48 -6.33 -15.60
N GLU A 53 -13.39 -6.14 -14.88
CA GLU A 53 -12.07 -6.47 -15.40
C GLU A 53 -11.43 -7.35 -14.34
N LYS A 54 -11.15 -8.60 -14.72
CA LYS A 54 -10.71 -9.73 -13.89
C LYS A 54 -10.25 -9.29 -12.51
N GLU A 55 -11.10 -9.60 -11.52
CA GLU A 55 -10.72 -9.63 -10.12
C GLU A 55 -9.33 -10.24 -10.03
N SER A 56 -8.35 -9.35 -9.83
CA SER A 56 -7.01 -9.80 -9.51
C SER A 56 -7.21 -10.47 -8.17
N ARG A 57 -7.29 -11.81 -8.20
CA ARG A 57 -7.31 -12.72 -7.03
C ARG A 57 -6.02 -12.46 -6.26
N ASN A 58 -5.94 -11.31 -5.62
CA ASN A 58 -4.75 -10.77 -5.02
C ASN A 58 -5.03 -10.78 -3.54
N ILE A 59 -4.53 -11.82 -2.88
CA ILE A 59 -4.56 -11.94 -1.43
C ILE A 59 -3.80 -10.73 -0.87
N ASP A 60 -4.51 -9.89 -0.14
CA ASP A 60 -3.97 -8.73 0.54
C ASP A 60 -3.93 -8.95 2.06
N GLY A 61 -3.40 -7.96 2.80
CA GLY A 61 -3.34 -8.04 4.26
C GLY A 61 -4.70 -7.93 4.97
N HIS A 62 -5.78 -7.70 4.22
CA HIS A 62 -7.15 -7.62 4.72
C HIS A 62 -7.97 -8.87 4.38
N THR A 63 -7.45 -9.74 3.52
CA THR A 63 -8.10 -11.00 3.14
C THR A 63 -8.27 -11.86 4.39
N THR A 64 -9.50 -12.28 4.65
CA THR A 64 -9.85 -13.17 5.74
C THR A 64 -9.75 -14.63 5.32
N PHE A 65 -9.65 -15.53 6.30
CA PHE A 65 -9.70 -16.97 6.00
C PHE A 65 -11.01 -17.36 5.33
N LYS A 66 -12.13 -16.71 5.67
CA LYS A 66 -13.40 -16.87 4.97
C LYS A 66 -13.28 -16.49 3.49
N ASP A 67 -12.61 -15.38 3.16
CA ASP A 67 -12.41 -14.98 1.76
C ASP A 67 -11.55 -16.01 1.01
N LEU A 68 -10.54 -16.59 1.66
CA LEU A 68 -9.75 -17.68 1.07
C LEU A 68 -10.61 -18.92 0.75
N LEU A 69 -11.50 -19.30 1.67
CA LEU A 69 -12.44 -20.40 1.47
C LEU A 69 -13.44 -20.09 0.35
N ASP A 70 -13.94 -18.86 0.30
CA ASP A 70 -14.84 -18.37 -0.75
C ASP A 70 -14.13 -18.33 -2.12
N MET A 71 -12.80 -18.17 -2.14
CA MET A 71 -11.96 -18.27 -3.35
C MET A 71 -11.66 -19.71 -3.79
N GLY A 72 -12.10 -20.71 -3.03
CA GLY A 72 -11.98 -22.12 -3.39
C GLY A 72 -10.84 -22.88 -2.70
N LEU A 73 -10.10 -22.25 -1.77
CA LEU A 73 -9.21 -23.02 -0.91
C LEU A 73 -10.00 -23.85 0.09
N THR A 74 -9.46 -25.00 0.45
CA THR A 74 -9.97 -25.80 1.56
C THR A 74 -9.26 -25.46 2.87
N GLU A 75 -9.93 -25.69 4.00
CA GLU A 75 -9.32 -25.47 5.33
C GLU A 75 -8.03 -26.27 5.50
N LYS A 76 -7.95 -27.44 4.87
CA LYS A 76 -6.78 -28.31 4.89
C LYS A 76 -5.58 -27.68 4.18
N GLU A 77 -5.77 -27.11 3.00
CA GLU A 77 -4.70 -26.47 2.24
C GLU A 77 -4.17 -25.24 2.97
N ILE A 78 -5.07 -24.46 3.57
CA ILE A 78 -4.71 -23.31 4.40
C ILE A 78 -3.92 -23.78 5.64
N ALA A 79 -4.38 -24.82 6.32
CA ALA A 79 -3.68 -25.39 7.48
C ALA A 79 -2.28 -25.90 7.13
N ASP A 80 -2.11 -26.56 5.98
CA ASP A 80 -0.82 -27.05 5.50
C ASP A 80 0.15 -25.89 5.22
N VAL A 81 -0.34 -24.77 4.67
CA VAL A 81 0.49 -23.57 4.42
C VAL A 81 0.87 -22.86 5.72
N LEU A 82 -0.05 -22.77 6.67
CA LEU A 82 0.18 -22.10 7.95
C LEU A 82 0.99 -22.95 8.93
N GLY A 83 1.07 -24.27 8.70
CA GLY A 83 1.67 -25.24 9.62
C GLY A 83 0.88 -25.40 10.92
N ASP A 84 -0.34 -24.88 10.97
CA ASP A 84 -1.24 -24.90 12.12
C ASP A 84 -2.69 -24.90 11.62
N GLY A 85 -3.52 -25.77 12.18
CA GLY A 85 -4.89 -26.03 11.71
C GLY A 85 -5.98 -25.25 12.42
N VAL A 86 -5.61 -24.32 13.30
CA VAL A 86 -6.57 -23.54 14.10
C VAL A 86 -6.51 -22.07 13.69
N PHE A 87 -7.40 -21.69 12.77
CA PHE A 87 -7.60 -20.29 12.37
C PHE A 87 -9.08 -19.93 12.46
N GLU A 88 -9.37 -18.67 12.80
CA GLU A 88 -10.75 -18.18 12.85
C GLU A 88 -11.15 -17.65 11.46
N PRO A 89 -12.30 -18.07 10.88
CA PRO A 89 -12.72 -17.66 9.54
C PRO A 89 -12.80 -16.14 9.33
N LEU A 90 -13.12 -15.39 10.39
CA LEU A 90 -13.27 -13.93 10.36
C LEU A 90 -11.95 -13.18 10.62
N LEU A 91 -10.89 -13.90 10.99
CA LEU A 91 -9.57 -13.32 11.21
C LEU A 91 -8.86 -13.11 9.87
N THR A 92 -8.07 -12.04 9.78
CA THR A 92 -7.25 -11.78 8.59
C THR A 92 -6.03 -12.68 8.58
N VAL A 93 -5.64 -13.15 7.39
CA VAL A 93 -4.46 -14.01 7.20
C VAL A 93 -3.21 -13.32 7.73
N LYS A 94 -3.11 -11.99 7.52
CA LYS A 94 -2.00 -11.18 8.00
C LYS A 94 -1.94 -11.11 9.53
N SER A 95 -3.05 -10.82 10.20
CA SER A 95 -3.07 -10.74 11.67
C SER A 95 -2.70 -12.07 12.30
N TYR A 96 -3.23 -13.17 11.75
CA TYR A 96 -2.88 -14.52 12.21
C TYR A 96 -1.38 -14.82 12.06
N CYS A 97 -0.80 -14.44 10.92
CA CYS A 97 0.62 -14.62 10.70
C CYS A 97 1.45 -13.78 11.69
N GLU A 98 1.07 -12.52 11.94
CA GLU A 98 1.76 -11.65 12.90
C GLU A 98 1.72 -12.21 14.33
N ASP A 99 0.56 -12.71 14.78
CA ASP A 99 0.39 -13.30 16.11
C ASP A 99 1.20 -14.58 16.32
N LYS A 100 1.34 -15.39 15.26
CA LYS A 100 2.12 -16.64 15.27
C LYS A 100 3.61 -16.42 14.95
N GLY A 101 4.02 -15.19 14.61
CA GLY A 101 5.38 -14.89 14.16
C GLY A 101 5.72 -15.50 12.80
N LEU A 102 4.72 -15.78 11.97
CA LEU A 102 4.86 -16.30 10.61
C LEU A 102 5.09 -15.17 9.61
N ALA A 103 5.86 -15.46 8.57
CA ALA A 103 6.10 -14.53 7.48
C ALA A 103 4.89 -14.48 6.53
N PHE A 104 4.00 -13.50 6.72
CA PHE A 104 2.82 -13.32 5.87
C PHE A 104 3.15 -13.30 4.37
N GLY A 105 4.27 -12.70 3.97
CA GLY A 105 4.70 -12.68 2.57
C GLY A 105 4.89 -14.07 1.97
N GLN A 106 5.46 -15.01 2.73
CA GLN A 106 5.66 -16.39 2.27
C GLN A 106 4.33 -17.16 2.25
N VAL A 107 3.51 -16.97 3.28
CA VAL A 107 2.17 -17.56 3.37
C VAL A 107 1.33 -17.14 2.18
N ARG A 108 1.30 -15.84 1.87
CA ARG A 108 0.62 -15.29 0.70
C ARG A 108 1.09 -15.95 -0.59
N ILE A 109 2.40 -16.05 -0.83
CA ILE A 109 2.94 -16.66 -2.06
C ILE A 109 2.45 -18.11 -2.20
N ASN A 110 2.45 -18.86 -1.10
CA ASN A 110 1.99 -20.25 -1.10
C ASN A 110 0.48 -20.36 -1.38
N LEU A 111 -0.34 -19.49 -0.78
CA LEU A 111 -1.79 -19.44 -1.02
C LEU A 111 -2.11 -18.99 -2.45
N ASP A 112 -1.46 -17.94 -2.95
CA ASP A 112 -1.61 -17.45 -4.33
C ASP A 112 -1.26 -18.56 -5.33
N ALA A 113 -0.23 -19.36 -5.06
CA ALA A 113 0.17 -20.49 -5.89
C ALA A 113 -0.88 -21.61 -5.94
N LEU A 114 -1.57 -21.88 -4.83
CA LEU A 114 -2.66 -22.86 -4.78
C LEU A 114 -3.85 -22.39 -5.64
N ILE A 115 -4.24 -21.12 -5.52
CA ILE A 115 -5.36 -20.54 -6.29
C ILE A 115 -5.04 -20.47 -7.79
N ALA A 116 -3.78 -20.25 -8.16
CA ALA A 116 -3.36 -20.13 -9.55
C ALA A 116 -3.22 -21.48 -10.28
N THR A 117 -3.23 -22.59 -9.53
CA THR A 117 -3.06 -23.95 -10.06
C THR A 117 -4.39 -24.59 -10.49
N ASP A 118 -5.54 -23.99 -10.15
CA ASP A 118 -6.90 -24.39 -10.58
C ASP A 118 -7.46 -23.44 -11.67
#